data_AF-A0A523EWS1-F1
#
_entry.id   AF-A0A523EWS1-F1
#
_cell.length_a   1.000
_cell.length_b   1.000
_cell.length_c   1.000
_cell.angle_alpha   90.00
_cell.angle_beta   90.00
_cell.angle_gamma   90.00
#
_symmetry.space_group_name_H-M   'P 1'
#
loop_
_entity.id
_entity.type
_entity.pdbx_description
1 polymer ?
#
loop_
_entity_poly.entity_id
_entity_poly.type
_entity_poly.pdbx_seq_one_letter_code
_entity_poly.pdbx_strand_id
1 'polypeptide(L)'
;MRKEWMEKDYYAELGVEKGADQKQIKKAFRKLAREFHPDRNPGDTKSESRFKEINEAYDTVGTPDQRKEYDHAREMGYFVGGPQGNQQYVRVEDFDGGPGGFGGTAQDLFGGLQDLFGGARQPRAHKGQDLASSLSLTFHEALAGPTKEFDLGNETVKVKIPKGVSNGARVRVKGRGGPGVNGGPRGDLFVEITVGTHPIFGRKGKRDLTIDVPVSYSEAALGAVISIPTLTGTTKIKVPAGTQPGATMKLSGKGVETAKTAGDLLVTMRVVVP
;
A
#
# COMPACT_ATOMS: atom_id res chain seq x y z
N MET A 1 20.37 13.46 -14.31
CA MET A 1 20.80 14.15 -13.09
C MET A 1 20.07 15.47 -13.10
N ARG A 2 19.40 15.87 -12.01
CA ARG A 2 18.58 17.09 -12.04
C ARG A 2 19.54 18.30 -12.10
N LYS A 3 19.51 19.04 -13.21
CA LYS A 3 20.40 20.20 -13.48
C LYS A 3 20.41 21.21 -12.32
N GLU A 4 19.27 21.35 -11.65
CA GLU A 4 19.02 22.31 -10.56
C GLU A 4 19.84 22.05 -9.29
N TRP A 5 20.20 20.79 -9.00
CA TRP A 5 20.99 20.41 -7.83
C TRP A 5 22.45 20.88 -7.90
N MET A 6 22.91 21.21 -9.11
CA MET A 6 24.27 21.70 -9.36
C MET A 6 24.36 23.23 -9.38
N GLU A 7 23.23 23.91 -9.59
CA GLU A 7 23.18 25.37 -9.77
C GLU A 7 22.68 26.09 -8.50
N LYS A 8 21.85 25.44 -7.68
CA LYS A 8 21.23 26.06 -6.49
C LYS A 8 21.81 25.52 -5.18
N ASP A 9 22.03 26.43 -4.22
CA ASP A 9 22.37 26.06 -2.85
C ASP A 9 21.13 25.98 -1.96
N TYR A 10 20.56 24.79 -1.83
CA TYR A 10 19.36 24.56 -1.03
C TYR A 10 19.55 24.78 0.49
N TYR A 11 20.77 24.79 1.01
CA TYR A 11 21.01 25.17 2.40
C TYR A 11 20.91 26.69 2.56
N ALA A 12 21.51 27.44 1.63
CA ALA A 12 21.41 28.89 1.59
C ALA A 12 19.95 29.35 1.36
N GLU A 13 19.20 28.63 0.51
CA GLU A 13 17.79 28.93 0.22
C GLU A 13 16.88 28.76 1.45
N LEU A 14 17.20 27.81 2.33
CA LEU A 14 16.53 27.63 3.62
C LEU A 14 17.13 28.51 4.74
N GLY A 15 18.19 29.27 4.45
CA GLY A 15 18.88 30.11 5.44
C GLY A 15 19.55 29.30 6.57
N VAL A 16 20.04 28.10 6.26
CA VAL A 16 20.71 27.21 7.20
C VAL A 16 22.13 26.88 6.72
N GLU A 17 23.00 26.49 7.64
CA GLU A 17 24.35 26.03 7.28
C GLU A 17 24.32 24.62 6.68
N LYS A 18 25.31 24.28 5.83
CA LYS A 18 25.46 22.95 5.21
C LYS A 18 25.49 21.81 6.25
N GLY A 19 26.04 22.09 7.44
CA GLY A 19 26.12 21.15 8.56
C GLY A 19 24.87 21.05 9.43
N ALA A 20 23.79 21.79 9.12
CA ALA A 20 22.59 21.83 9.93
C ALA A 20 21.94 20.45 10.09
N ASP A 21 21.48 20.13 11.30
CA ASP A 21 20.77 18.89 11.56
C ASP A 21 19.35 18.92 10.95
N GLN A 22 18.70 17.75 10.85
CA GLN A 22 17.37 17.65 10.26
C GLN A 22 16.29 18.46 11.01
N LYS A 23 16.50 18.71 12.31
CA LYS A 23 15.56 19.50 13.12
C LYS A 23 15.69 20.98 12.77
N GLN A 24 16.90 21.48 12.54
CA GLN A 24 17.19 22.85 12.13
C GLN A 24 16.63 23.13 10.73
N ILE A 25 16.85 22.22 9.77
CA ILE A 25 16.30 22.32 8.41
C ILE A 25 14.77 22.38 8.44
N LYS A 26 14.14 21.46 9.18
CA LYS A 26 12.67 21.42 9.33
C LYS A 26 12.11 22.66 10.04
N LYS A 27 12.85 23.22 11.00
CA LYS A 27 12.46 24.44 11.72
C LYS A 27 12.53 25.66 10.81
N ALA A 28 13.60 25.77 10.01
CA ALA A 28 13.77 26.85 9.04
C ALA A 28 12.69 26.82 7.95
N PHE A 29 12.44 25.64 7.36
CA PHE A 29 11.36 25.43 6.41
C PHE A 29 10.01 25.87 6.97
N ARG A 30 9.63 25.42 8.18
CA ARG A 30 8.34 25.80 8.79
C ARG A 30 8.18 27.29 9.03
N LYS A 31 9.28 28.00 9.33
CA LYS A 31 9.28 29.45 9.50
C LYS A 31 9.01 30.14 8.17
N LEU A 32 9.79 29.78 7.14
CA LEU A 32 9.70 30.36 5.81
C LEU A 32 8.39 29.99 5.09
N ALA A 33 7.92 28.75 5.21
CA ALA A 33 6.66 28.28 4.63
C ALA A 33 5.45 29.01 5.22
N ARG A 34 5.48 29.33 6.53
CA ARG A 34 4.45 30.19 7.14
C ARG A 34 4.59 31.64 6.67
N GLU A 35 5.81 32.08 6.42
CA GLU A 35 6.10 33.45 6.04
C GLU A 35 5.55 33.78 4.64
N PHE A 36 5.82 32.88 3.70
CA PHE A 36 5.53 33.02 2.27
C PHE A 36 4.31 32.18 1.81
N HIS A 37 3.49 31.67 2.73
CA HIS A 37 2.31 30.86 2.37
C HIS A 37 1.34 31.64 1.46
N PRO A 38 0.78 31.03 0.38
CA PRO A 38 -0.19 31.69 -0.51
C PRO A 38 -1.42 32.24 0.24
N ASP A 39 -1.96 31.48 1.20
CA ASP A 39 -3.11 31.95 2.01
C ASP A 39 -2.83 33.20 2.84
N ARG A 40 -1.56 33.44 3.20
CA ARG A 40 -1.17 34.61 3.99
C ARG A 40 -0.74 35.80 3.12
N ASN A 41 -0.33 35.51 1.89
CA ASN A 41 0.11 36.50 0.90
C ASN A 41 -0.65 36.30 -0.43
N PRO A 42 -1.99 36.42 -0.43
CA PRO A 42 -2.79 36.12 -1.61
C PRO A 42 -2.47 37.11 -2.75
N GLY A 43 -2.14 36.58 -3.93
CA GLY A 43 -1.85 37.37 -5.13
C GLY A 43 -0.46 37.99 -5.18
N ASP A 44 0.41 37.73 -4.20
CA ASP A 44 1.82 38.16 -4.25
C ASP A 44 2.69 37.12 -4.97
N THR A 45 2.96 37.40 -6.24
CA THR A 45 3.82 36.59 -7.12
C THR A 45 5.23 36.35 -6.58
N LYS A 46 5.79 37.28 -5.78
CA LYS A 46 7.13 37.11 -5.18
C LYS A 46 7.11 36.11 -4.04
N SER A 47 6.09 36.20 -3.18
CA SER A 47 5.88 35.23 -2.10
C SER A 47 5.59 33.83 -2.65
N GLU A 48 4.84 33.72 -3.73
CA GLU A 48 4.60 32.43 -4.42
C GLU A 48 5.88 31.83 -5.01
N SER A 49 6.74 32.63 -5.67
CA SER A 49 8.03 32.15 -6.19
C SER A 49 8.94 31.66 -5.06
N ARG A 50 9.07 32.47 -4.00
CA ARG A 50 9.86 32.09 -2.82
C ARG A 50 9.32 30.83 -2.17
N PHE A 51 8.01 30.70 -2.03
CA PHE A 51 7.39 29.51 -1.47
C PHE A 51 7.72 28.26 -2.29
N LYS A 52 7.76 28.35 -3.63
CA LYS A 52 8.17 27.24 -4.50
C LYS A 52 9.64 26.86 -4.28
N GLU A 53 10.54 27.84 -4.24
CA GLU A 53 11.98 27.65 -3.99
C GLU A 53 12.24 27.00 -2.62
N ILE A 54 11.51 27.42 -1.58
CA ILE A 54 11.59 26.86 -0.23
C ILE A 54 11.11 25.40 -0.17
N ASN A 55 10.05 25.05 -0.90
CA ASN A 55 9.56 23.67 -0.98
C ASN A 55 10.55 22.78 -1.75
N GLU A 56 11.07 23.24 -2.88
CA GLU A 56 12.10 22.53 -3.67
C GLU A 56 13.35 22.24 -2.82
N ALA A 57 13.80 23.22 -2.03
CA ALA A 57 14.90 23.06 -1.12
C ALA A 57 14.60 22.03 -0.03
N TYR A 58 13.43 22.11 0.63
CA TYR A 58 13.06 21.18 1.69
C TYR A 58 12.85 19.75 1.18
N ASP A 59 12.28 19.57 -0.01
CA ASP A 59 12.11 18.25 -0.63
C ASP A 59 13.46 17.61 -0.96
N THR A 60 14.51 18.41 -1.18
CA THR A 60 15.85 17.91 -1.49
C THR A 60 16.68 17.64 -0.23
N VAL A 61 16.78 18.60 0.70
CA VAL A 61 17.66 18.46 1.89
C VAL A 61 16.93 18.06 3.18
N GLY A 62 15.60 18.09 3.19
CA GLY A 62 14.77 17.76 4.35
C GLY A 62 14.55 16.27 4.59
N THR A 63 14.85 15.41 3.62
CA THR A 63 14.87 13.95 3.81
C THR A 63 16.32 13.43 3.85
N PRO A 64 16.65 12.44 4.70
CA PRO A 64 18.01 11.95 4.84
C PRO A 64 18.61 11.36 3.56
N ASP A 65 17.78 10.71 2.73
CA ASP A 65 18.26 10.01 1.53
C ASP A 65 18.52 11.00 0.39
N GLN A 66 17.60 11.94 0.12
CA GLN A 66 17.80 12.95 -0.93
C GLN A 66 18.89 13.96 -0.54
N ARG A 67 19.04 14.26 0.75
CA ARG A 67 20.14 15.09 1.25
C ARG A 67 21.49 14.47 0.94
N LYS A 68 21.65 13.16 1.16
CA LYS A 68 22.89 12.44 0.84
C LYS A 68 23.19 12.48 -0.66
N GLU A 69 22.17 12.30 -1.50
CA GLU A 69 22.34 12.36 -2.96
C GLU A 69 22.74 13.77 -3.43
N TYR A 70 22.14 14.81 -2.87
CA TYR A 70 22.47 16.21 -3.14
C TYR A 70 23.88 16.59 -2.66
N ASP A 71 24.23 16.21 -1.43
CA ASP A 71 25.56 16.46 -0.86
C ASP A 71 26.65 15.73 -1.67
N HIS A 72 26.40 14.47 -2.03
CA HIS A 72 27.30 13.67 -2.86
C HIS A 72 27.43 14.24 -4.28
N ALA A 73 26.33 14.72 -4.88
CA ALA A 73 26.37 15.35 -6.20
C ALA A 73 27.16 16.67 -6.22
N ARG A 74 27.07 17.48 -5.15
CA ARG A 74 27.86 18.72 -5.02
C ARG A 74 29.32 18.48 -4.63
N GLU A 75 29.61 17.41 -3.90
CA GLU A 75 30.98 17.02 -3.53
C GLU A 75 31.76 16.46 -4.73
N MET A 76 31.08 15.76 -5.64
CA MET A 76 31.61 15.24 -6.91
C MET A 76 31.81 16.32 -8.00
N GLY A 77 31.96 17.60 -7.64
CA GLY A 77 32.00 18.74 -8.56
C GLY A 77 32.86 18.53 -9.81
N TYR A 78 32.42 19.10 -10.94
CA TYR A 78 33.05 19.13 -12.28
C TYR A 78 34.31 18.27 -12.46
N PHE A 79 34.16 17.09 -13.05
CA PHE A 79 35.26 16.38 -13.70
C PHE A 79 35.01 16.36 -15.22
N VAL A 80 35.58 17.34 -15.94
CA VAL A 80 35.95 17.16 -17.35
C VAL A 80 37.47 17.03 -17.37
N GLY A 81 37.94 15.78 -17.44
CA GLY A 81 39.36 15.46 -17.38
C GLY A 81 39.62 13.99 -17.67
N GLY A 82 39.42 13.58 -18.92
CA GLY A 82 40.07 12.38 -19.46
C GLY A 82 41.55 12.69 -19.77
N PRO A 83 42.46 11.72 -19.62
CA PRO A 83 43.89 11.94 -19.79
C PRO A 83 44.23 12.19 -21.27
N GLN A 84 45.10 13.18 -21.49
CA GLN A 84 45.63 13.68 -22.77
C GLN A 84 44.81 14.80 -23.41
N GLY A 85 45.24 16.03 -23.09
CA GLY A 85 44.64 17.26 -23.57
C GLY A 85 44.60 17.36 -25.09
N ASN A 86 43.40 17.62 -25.60
CA ASN A 86 43.21 18.45 -26.77
C ASN A 86 41.85 19.15 -26.65
N GLN A 87 41.83 20.47 -26.86
CA GLN A 87 40.69 21.33 -26.59
C GLN A 87 39.69 21.27 -27.75
N GLN A 88 38.47 20.79 -27.50
CA GLN A 88 37.34 20.97 -28.40
C GLN A 88 36.07 21.30 -27.63
N TYR A 89 35.49 22.44 -27.95
CA TYR A 89 34.20 22.90 -27.43
C TYR A 89 33.08 22.22 -28.24
N VAL A 90 32.21 21.45 -27.59
CA VAL A 90 30.92 21.03 -28.17
C VAL A 90 29.87 22.01 -27.69
N ARG A 91 29.21 22.71 -28.63
CA ARG A 91 28.12 23.66 -28.32
C ARG A 91 26.80 22.92 -28.16
N VAL A 92 25.93 23.46 -27.31
CA VAL A 92 24.60 22.92 -26.97
C VAL A 92 23.63 22.93 -28.17
N GLU A 93 23.97 23.60 -29.26
CA GLU A 93 23.19 23.61 -30.51
C GLU A 93 23.24 22.26 -31.27
N ASP A 94 24.17 21.35 -30.92
CA ASP A 94 24.24 20.00 -31.50
C ASP A 94 23.29 18.98 -30.83
N PHE A 95 22.51 19.39 -29.82
CA PHE A 95 21.54 18.50 -29.14
C PHE A 95 20.09 18.67 -29.65
N ASP A 96 19.79 19.65 -30.51
CA ASP A 96 18.41 20.05 -30.85
C ASP A 96 18.02 19.93 -32.34
N GLY A 97 18.57 18.98 -33.10
CA GLY A 97 18.13 18.86 -34.50
C GLY A 97 18.69 17.68 -35.28
N GLY A 98 18.20 16.46 -35.03
CA GLY A 98 18.48 15.33 -35.91
C GLY A 98 17.80 14.03 -35.46
N PRO A 99 17.27 13.20 -36.38
CA PRO A 99 16.48 12.02 -36.05
C PRO A 99 17.38 10.91 -35.48
N GLY A 100 17.52 10.90 -34.16
CA GLY A 100 18.33 9.92 -33.42
C GLY A 100 18.44 10.26 -31.94
N GLY A 101 17.30 10.54 -31.30
CA GLY A 101 17.23 11.02 -29.93
C GLY A 101 17.78 10.03 -28.90
N PHE A 102 18.81 10.45 -28.16
CA PHE A 102 19.25 9.81 -26.93
C PHE A 102 18.53 10.45 -25.74
N GLY A 103 17.25 10.10 -25.59
CA GLY A 103 16.49 10.37 -24.36
C GLY A 103 16.78 9.29 -23.31
N GLY A 104 17.91 9.40 -22.62
CA GLY A 104 18.32 8.47 -21.56
C GLY A 104 18.59 9.21 -20.24
N THR A 105 18.16 8.63 -19.13
CA THR A 105 18.37 9.20 -17.78
C THR A 105 19.85 9.14 -17.37
N ALA A 106 20.26 9.81 -16.29
CA ALA A 106 21.65 9.71 -15.80
C ALA A 106 22.07 8.28 -15.41
N GLN A 107 21.10 7.38 -15.23
CA GLN A 107 21.35 5.95 -15.04
C GLN A 107 21.87 5.27 -16.32
N ASP A 108 21.46 5.75 -17.49
CA ASP A 108 21.82 5.22 -18.81
C ASP A 108 23.19 5.75 -19.27
N LEU A 109 23.56 6.99 -18.88
CA LEU A 109 24.87 7.57 -19.15
C LEU A 109 26.00 6.94 -18.31
N PHE A 110 25.74 6.61 -17.04
CA PHE A 110 26.67 5.81 -16.22
C PHE A 110 26.74 4.34 -16.70
N GLY A 111 25.72 3.90 -17.45
CA GLY A 111 25.73 2.62 -18.12
C GLY A 111 26.61 2.56 -19.35
N GLY A 112 26.56 3.60 -20.20
CA GLY A 112 27.35 3.67 -21.42
C GLY A 112 28.86 3.85 -21.19
N LEU A 113 29.28 4.51 -20.11
CA LEU A 113 30.71 4.70 -19.80
C LEU A 113 31.40 3.40 -19.33
N GLN A 114 30.65 2.45 -18.77
CA GLN A 114 31.18 1.15 -18.35
C GLN A 114 31.24 0.12 -19.50
N ASP A 115 30.38 0.26 -20.51
CA ASP A 115 30.40 -0.60 -21.71
C ASP A 115 31.60 -0.27 -22.64
N LEU A 116 32.19 0.93 -22.51
CA LEU A 116 33.42 1.34 -23.21
C LEU A 116 34.71 0.77 -22.56
N PHE A 117 34.66 0.38 -21.28
CA PHE A 117 35.78 -0.13 -20.49
C PHE A 117 35.67 -1.63 -20.22
N GLY A 118 35.34 -2.45 -21.23
CA GLY A 118 35.66 -3.90 -21.30
C GLY A 118 35.31 -4.80 -20.10
N GLY A 119 34.51 -4.33 -19.15
CA GLY A 119 34.14 -5.06 -17.96
C GLY A 119 32.85 -5.81 -18.23
N ALA A 120 32.95 -7.12 -18.43
CA ALA A 120 31.79 -8.00 -18.50
C ALA A 120 30.89 -7.74 -17.29
N ARG A 121 29.78 -7.01 -17.49
CA ARG A 121 28.77 -6.76 -16.46
C ARG A 121 28.26 -8.11 -16.02
N GLN A 122 28.64 -8.53 -14.81
CA GLN A 122 28.02 -9.68 -14.19
C GLN A 122 26.50 -9.42 -14.10
N PRO A 123 25.67 -10.32 -14.65
CA PRO A 123 24.23 -10.17 -14.60
C PRO A 123 23.76 -9.97 -13.15
N ARG A 124 23.07 -8.86 -12.86
CA ARG A 124 22.57 -8.59 -11.50
C ARG A 124 21.48 -9.60 -11.12
N ALA A 125 21.49 -9.99 -9.85
CA ALA A 125 20.42 -10.80 -9.26
C ALA A 125 19.11 -10.00 -9.23
N HIS A 126 18.04 -10.55 -9.82
CA HIS A 126 16.70 -9.95 -9.83
C HIS A 126 15.68 -10.88 -9.19
N LYS A 127 14.78 -10.31 -8.35
CA LYS A 127 13.67 -11.06 -7.74
C LYS A 127 12.78 -11.64 -8.85
N GLY A 128 12.31 -12.87 -8.64
CA GLY A 128 11.30 -13.49 -9.49
C GLY A 128 9.96 -12.76 -9.43
N GLN A 129 9.12 -13.00 -10.43
CA GLN A 129 7.80 -12.39 -10.54
C GLN A 129 6.86 -12.90 -9.44
N ASP A 130 6.00 -12.02 -8.94
CA ASP A 130 4.96 -12.42 -8.00
C ASP A 130 3.82 -13.14 -8.76
N LEU A 131 3.28 -14.21 -8.17
CA LEU A 131 2.18 -14.99 -8.74
C LEU A 131 0.86 -14.61 -8.06
N ALA A 132 -0.24 -14.67 -8.80
CA ALA A 132 -1.59 -14.49 -8.27
C ALA A 132 -2.41 -15.76 -8.52
N SER A 133 -3.21 -16.15 -7.52
CA SER A 133 -4.14 -17.27 -7.65
C SER A 133 -5.43 -16.95 -6.92
N SER A 134 -6.56 -17.37 -7.47
CA SER A 134 -7.87 -17.22 -6.84
C SER A 134 -8.26 -18.50 -6.10
N LEU A 135 -8.76 -18.36 -4.87
CA LEU A 135 -9.32 -19.46 -4.08
C LEU A 135 -10.78 -19.16 -3.76
N SER A 136 -11.68 -20.00 -4.28
CA SER A 136 -13.08 -19.98 -3.87
C SER A 136 -13.28 -20.84 -2.63
N LEU A 137 -13.83 -20.24 -1.57
CA LEU A 137 -14.19 -20.90 -0.33
C LEU A 137 -15.69 -20.82 -0.10
N THR A 138 -16.26 -21.88 0.45
CA THR A 138 -17.59 -21.79 1.04
C THR A 138 -17.58 -20.88 2.27
N PHE A 139 -18.76 -20.40 2.66
CA PHE A 139 -18.91 -19.57 3.85
C PHE A 139 -18.36 -20.25 5.11
N HIS A 140 -18.67 -21.54 5.31
CA HIS A 140 -18.17 -22.31 6.45
C HIS A 140 -16.65 -22.49 6.43
N GLU A 141 -16.05 -22.73 5.26
CA GLU A 141 -14.59 -22.81 5.14
C GLU A 141 -13.93 -21.47 5.46
N ALA A 142 -14.47 -20.36 4.98
CA ALA A 142 -13.92 -19.04 5.28
C ALA A 142 -13.92 -18.73 6.79
N LEU A 143 -14.92 -19.25 7.52
CA LEU A 143 -14.99 -19.14 8.98
C LEU A 143 -13.97 -20.05 9.68
N ALA A 144 -13.87 -21.31 9.25
CA ALA A 144 -12.99 -22.31 9.85
C ALA A 144 -11.50 -22.02 9.64
N GLY A 145 -11.13 -21.35 8.55
CA GLY A 145 -9.74 -21.06 8.18
C GLY A 145 -8.93 -22.32 7.86
N PRO A 146 -9.31 -23.10 6.83
CA PRO A 146 -8.62 -24.33 6.49
C PRO A 146 -7.21 -24.07 5.95
N THR A 147 -6.40 -25.13 5.91
CA THR A 147 -5.18 -25.16 5.10
C THR A 147 -5.54 -25.74 3.74
N LYS A 148 -5.28 -24.99 2.66
CA LYS A 148 -5.53 -25.44 1.28
C LYS A 148 -4.20 -25.64 0.57
N GLU A 149 -4.15 -26.64 -0.30
CA GLU A 149 -2.99 -26.93 -1.12
C GLU A 149 -3.17 -26.30 -2.50
N PHE A 150 -2.12 -25.66 -3.00
CA PHE A 150 -2.08 -25.03 -4.30
C PHE A 150 -1.02 -25.72 -5.13
N ASP A 151 -1.40 -26.20 -6.30
CA ASP A 151 -0.44 -26.70 -7.27
C ASP A 151 0.02 -25.54 -8.16
N LEU A 152 1.32 -25.25 -8.11
CA LEU A 152 1.96 -24.23 -8.94
C LEU A 152 2.60 -24.85 -10.19
N GLY A 153 2.22 -26.09 -10.54
CA GLY A 153 2.75 -26.88 -11.65
C GLY A 153 4.04 -27.61 -11.30
N ASN A 154 4.92 -26.94 -10.56
CA ASN A 154 6.27 -27.43 -10.24
C ASN A 154 6.37 -27.91 -8.78
N GLU A 155 5.48 -27.41 -7.93
CA GLU A 155 5.48 -27.66 -6.49
C GLU A 155 4.07 -27.45 -5.91
N THR A 156 3.71 -28.27 -4.92
CA THR A 156 2.51 -28.08 -4.12
C THR A 156 2.81 -27.25 -2.89
N VAL A 157 2.07 -26.15 -2.70
CA VAL A 157 2.24 -25.24 -1.57
C VAL A 157 1.03 -25.30 -0.65
N LYS A 158 1.26 -25.61 0.63
CA LYS A 158 0.23 -25.54 1.66
C LYS A 158 0.08 -24.11 2.17
N VAL A 159 -1.11 -23.54 2.01
CA VAL A 159 -1.44 -22.17 2.43
C VAL A 159 -2.47 -22.22 3.53
N LYS A 160 -2.11 -21.68 4.70
CA LYS A 160 -3.01 -21.58 5.85
C LYS A 160 -3.89 -20.35 5.69
N ILE A 161 -5.20 -20.55 5.52
CA ILE A 161 -6.15 -19.46 5.44
C ILE A 161 -6.51 -18.98 6.84
N PRO A 162 -6.46 -17.66 7.12
CA PRO A 162 -6.89 -17.13 8.42
C PRO A 162 -8.35 -17.45 8.72
N LYS A 163 -8.65 -17.77 9.97
CA LYS A 163 -10.04 -17.93 10.44
C LYS A 163 -10.82 -16.63 10.28
N GLY A 164 -12.06 -16.74 9.80
CA GLY A 164 -12.93 -15.60 9.58
C GLY A 164 -12.48 -14.67 8.46
N VAL A 165 -11.84 -15.21 7.42
CA VAL A 165 -11.37 -14.40 6.29
C VAL A 165 -12.54 -13.76 5.54
N SER A 166 -12.38 -12.51 5.09
CA SER A 166 -13.40 -11.78 4.33
C SER A 166 -13.33 -12.10 2.83
N ASN A 167 -14.44 -11.91 2.12
CA ASN A 167 -14.45 -11.90 0.66
C ASN A 167 -13.50 -10.81 0.13
N GLY A 168 -12.72 -11.13 -0.92
CA GLY A 168 -11.70 -10.26 -1.51
C GLY A 168 -10.42 -10.14 -0.68
N ALA A 169 -10.24 -10.93 0.37
CA ALA A 169 -9.02 -10.90 1.15
C ALA A 169 -7.83 -11.46 0.34
N ARG A 170 -6.67 -10.82 0.46
CA ARG A 170 -5.42 -11.23 -0.20
C ARG A 170 -4.45 -11.81 0.82
N VAL A 171 -4.13 -13.10 0.68
CA VAL A 171 -3.16 -13.80 1.53
C VAL A 171 -1.83 -13.91 0.80
N ARG A 172 -0.76 -13.37 1.40
CA ARG A 172 0.60 -13.45 0.83
C ARG A 172 1.36 -14.64 1.38
N VAL A 173 1.93 -15.44 0.49
CA VAL A 173 2.84 -16.54 0.78
C VAL A 173 4.22 -16.18 0.24
N LYS A 174 5.14 -15.85 1.15
CA LYS A 174 6.45 -15.32 0.81
C LYS A 174 7.32 -16.37 0.10
N GLY A 175 8.00 -15.99 -0.98
CA GLY A 175 8.96 -16.85 -1.69
C GLY A 175 8.35 -18.02 -2.48
N ARG A 176 7.03 -18.00 -2.70
CA ARG A 176 6.29 -19.01 -3.49
C ARG A 176 5.83 -18.50 -4.85
N GLY A 177 6.40 -17.39 -5.31
CA GLY A 177 6.21 -16.88 -6.66
C GLY A 177 7.18 -17.50 -7.66
N GLY A 178 7.32 -16.84 -8.81
CA GLY A 178 8.22 -17.26 -9.88
C GLY A 178 9.69 -17.29 -9.46
N PRO A 179 10.53 -18.08 -10.16
CA PRO A 179 11.96 -18.13 -9.92
C PRO A 179 12.62 -16.76 -10.18
N GLY A 180 13.63 -16.41 -9.39
CA GLY A 180 14.47 -15.23 -9.63
C GLY A 180 15.54 -15.48 -10.69
N VAL A 181 16.12 -14.39 -11.20
CA VAL A 181 17.15 -14.42 -12.26
C VAL A 181 18.52 -14.14 -11.65
N ASN A 182 19.57 -14.81 -12.15
CA ASN A 182 20.97 -14.65 -11.71
C ASN A 182 21.16 -14.85 -10.20
N GLY A 183 20.52 -15.89 -9.63
CA GLY A 183 20.58 -16.17 -8.19
C GLY A 183 19.71 -15.25 -7.33
N GLY A 184 18.86 -14.42 -7.93
CA GLY A 184 17.90 -13.58 -7.22
C GLY A 184 16.81 -14.40 -6.49
N PRO A 185 16.20 -13.84 -5.42
CA PRO A 185 15.18 -14.54 -4.65
C PRO A 185 13.90 -14.76 -5.46
N ARG A 186 13.09 -15.75 -5.07
CA ARG A 186 11.78 -15.98 -5.70
C ARG A 186 10.80 -14.82 -5.41
N GLY A 187 9.81 -14.69 -6.29
CA GLY A 187 8.63 -13.86 -6.06
C GLY A 187 7.78 -14.35 -4.88
N ASP A 188 6.68 -13.65 -4.60
CA ASP A 188 5.67 -14.05 -3.64
C ASP A 188 4.42 -14.57 -4.34
N LEU A 189 3.65 -15.44 -3.68
CA LEU A 189 2.31 -15.86 -4.14
C LEU A 189 1.25 -15.05 -3.40
N PHE A 190 0.33 -14.44 -4.13
CA PHE A 190 -0.85 -13.78 -3.61
C PHE A 190 -2.09 -14.60 -3.92
N VAL A 191 -2.73 -15.10 -2.87
CA VAL A 191 -3.99 -15.82 -2.96
C VAL A 191 -5.14 -14.85 -2.69
N GLU A 192 -5.95 -14.58 -3.70
CA GLU A 192 -7.19 -13.81 -3.57
C GLU A 192 -8.34 -14.75 -3.21
N ILE A 193 -9.06 -14.43 -2.14
CA ILE A 193 -10.10 -15.29 -1.60
C ILE A 193 -11.46 -14.77 -2.01
N THR A 194 -12.21 -15.62 -2.70
CA THR A 194 -13.63 -15.41 -2.99
C THR A 194 -14.45 -16.27 -2.02
N VAL A 195 -15.33 -15.65 -1.24
CA VAL A 195 -16.19 -16.36 -0.28
C VAL A 195 -17.60 -16.43 -0.84
N GLY A 196 -18.12 -17.65 -0.98
CA GLY A 196 -19.50 -17.90 -1.40
C GLY A 196 -20.52 -17.35 -0.40
N THR A 197 -21.69 -16.97 -0.90
CA THR A 197 -22.82 -16.55 -0.08
C THR A 197 -23.41 -17.74 0.69
N HIS A 198 -24.01 -17.49 1.84
CA HIS A 198 -24.71 -18.50 2.63
C HIS A 198 -26.22 -18.24 2.61
N PRO A 199 -27.08 -19.28 2.54
CA PRO A 199 -28.54 -19.11 2.41
C PRO A 199 -29.20 -18.43 3.62
N ILE A 200 -28.70 -18.70 4.83
CA ILE A 200 -29.28 -18.19 6.09
C ILE A 200 -28.48 -17.02 6.67
N PHE A 201 -27.16 -17.14 6.76
CA PHE A 201 -26.28 -16.12 7.32
C PHE A 201 -25.81 -15.11 6.26
N GLY A 202 -26.02 -13.84 6.54
CA GLY A 202 -25.26 -12.76 5.93
C GLY A 202 -24.06 -12.38 6.80
N ARG A 203 -23.20 -11.52 6.25
CA ARG A 203 -22.06 -10.94 6.97
C ARG A 203 -22.10 -9.43 6.83
N LYS A 204 -22.07 -8.73 7.96
CA LYS A 204 -22.01 -7.27 8.02
C LYS A 204 -20.64 -6.85 8.55
N GLY A 205 -19.90 -6.14 7.70
CA GLY A 205 -18.54 -5.73 8.04
C GLY A 205 -17.59 -6.93 8.20
N LYS A 206 -16.60 -6.79 9.09
CA LYS A 206 -15.51 -7.77 9.22
C LYS A 206 -15.84 -8.93 10.15
N ARG A 207 -16.71 -8.75 11.14
CA ARG A 207 -16.87 -9.72 12.22
C ARG A 207 -18.32 -10.10 12.51
N ASP A 208 -19.28 -9.28 12.12
CA ASP A 208 -20.67 -9.51 12.51
C ASP A 208 -21.39 -10.35 11.46
N LEU A 209 -22.22 -11.24 11.96
CA LEU A 209 -23.13 -12.05 11.16
C LEU A 209 -24.53 -11.46 11.23
N THR A 210 -25.30 -11.65 10.18
CA THR A 210 -26.70 -11.24 10.13
C THR A 210 -27.56 -12.46 9.83
N ILE A 211 -28.72 -12.53 10.47
CA ILE A 211 -29.73 -13.55 10.17
C ILE A 211 -31.11 -12.91 10.30
N ASP A 212 -31.98 -13.24 9.35
CA ASP A 212 -33.38 -12.84 9.40
C ASP A 212 -34.18 -14.02 9.94
N VAL A 213 -34.79 -13.84 11.11
CA VAL A 213 -35.55 -14.90 11.78
C VAL A 213 -37.04 -14.59 11.62
N PRO A 214 -37.82 -15.50 11.00
CA PRO A 214 -39.26 -15.37 10.96
C PRO A 214 -39.82 -15.57 12.36
N VAL A 215 -40.65 -14.64 12.80
CA VAL A 215 -41.41 -14.74 14.06
C VAL A 215 -42.88 -14.55 13.76
N SER A 216 -43.74 -15.31 14.42
CA SER A 216 -45.18 -15.16 14.26
C SER A 216 -45.66 -13.86 14.92
N TYR A 217 -46.82 -13.36 14.48
CA TYR A 217 -47.42 -12.15 15.07
C TYR A 217 -47.65 -12.28 16.58
N SER A 218 -48.12 -13.44 17.06
CA SER A 218 -48.37 -13.68 18.48
C SER A 218 -47.07 -13.75 19.30
N GLU A 219 -46.00 -14.34 18.77
CA GLU A 219 -44.68 -14.36 19.42
C GLU A 219 -44.09 -12.95 19.55
N ALA A 220 -44.22 -12.11 18.52
CA ALA A 220 -43.76 -10.73 18.57
C ALA A 220 -44.60 -9.87 19.53
N ALA A 221 -45.91 -10.08 19.57
CA ALA A 221 -46.84 -9.33 20.43
C ALA A 221 -46.72 -9.71 21.91
N LEU A 222 -46.75 -11.01 22.23
CA LEU A 222 -46.79 -11.53 23.60
C LEU A 222 -45.40 -11.80 24.19
N GLY A 223 -44.37 -11.87 23.34
CA GLY A 223 -43.04 -12.31 23.71
C GLY A 223 -42.95 -13.84 23.71
N ALA A 224 -41.77 -14.35 23.36
CA ALA A 224 -41.55 -15.79 23.22
C ALA A 224 -40.08 -16.14 23.47
N VAL A 225 -39.81 -17.43 23.67
CA VAL A 225 -38.44 -17.96 23.65
C VAL A 225 -38.28 -18.78 22.37
N ILE A 226 -37.51 -18.26 21.42
CA ILE A 226 -37.30 -18.89 20.11
C ILE A 226 -35.88 -19.46 20.01
N SER A 227 -35.72 -20.51 19.21
CA SER A 227 -34.41 -21.12 18.93
C SER A 227 -33.84 -20.56 17.63
N ILE A 228 -32.61 -20.05 17.69
CA ILE A 228 -31.94 -19.44 16.54
C ILE A 228 -30.71 -20.28 16.15
N PRO A 229 -30.53 -20.57 14.85
CA PRO A 229 -29.32 -21.20 14.38
C PRO A 229 -28.13 -20.24 14.48
N THR A 230 -27.02 -20.77 14.97
CA THR A 230 -25.71 -20.12 15.05
C THR A 230 -24.69 -20.97 14.30
N LEU A 231 -23.47 -20.48 14.12
CA LEU A 231 -22.43 -21.24 13.40
C LEU A 231 -22.03 -22.55 14.08
N THR A 232 -22.20 -22.66 15.40
CA THR A 232 -21.75 -23.82 16.20
C THR A 232 -22.90 -24.70 16.70
N GLY A 233 -24.15 -24.38 16.35
CA GLY A 233 -25.34 -25.08 16.82
C GLY A 233 -26.53 -24.14 16.97
N THR A 234 -27.44 -24.40 17.90
CA THR A 234 -28.62 -23.57 18.15
C THR A 234 -28.54 -22.88 19.50
N THR A 235 -29.04 -21.65 19.60
CA THR A 235 -29.14 -20.90 20.87
C THR A 235 -30.55 -20.36 21.05
N LYS A 236 -31.12 -20.51 22.25
CA LYS A 236 -32.42 -19.94 22.60
C LYS A 236 -32.27 -18.46 22.94
N ILE A 237 -33.17 -17.62 22.44
CA ILE A 237 -33.24 -16.20 22.78
C ILE A 237 -34.63 -15.84 23.27
N LYS A 238 -34.72 -14.84 24.15
CA LYS A 238 -35.99 -14.28 24.60
C LYS A 238 -36.35 -13.08 23.73
N VAL A 239 -37.44 -13.19 22.98
CA VAL A 239 -38.06 -12.08 22.25
C VAL A 239 -38.97 -11.33 23.22
N PRO A 240 -38.75 -10.03 23.47
CA PRO A 240 -39.63 -9.22 24.30
C PRO A 240 -41.04 -9.09 23.72
N ALA A 241 -42.05 -8.94 24.58
CA ALA A 241 -43.39 -8.56 24.16
C ALA A 241 -43.38 -7.19 23.46
N GLY A 242 -44.23 -7.01 22.45
CA GLY A 242 -44.29 -5.79 21.64
C GLY A 242 -43.11 -5.57 20.70
N THR A 243 -42.37 -6.63 20.33
CA THR A 243 -41.25 -6.53 19.38
C THR A 243 -41.75 -6.09 18.00
N GLN A 244 -41.17 -5.02 17.47
CA GLN A 244 -41.55 -4.46 16.16
C GLN A 244 -40.94 -5.27 14.99
N PRO A 245 -41.60 -5.33 13.83
CA PRO A 245 -40.99 -5.84 12.60
C PRO A 245 -39.68 -5.11 12.27
N GLY A 246 -38.64 -5.85 11.90
CA GLY A 246 -37.31 -5.32 11.60
C GLY A 246 -36.46 -5.00 12.83
N ALA A 247 -36.99 -5.18 14.05
CA ALA A 247 -36.20 -5.03 15.26
C ALA A 247 -34.98 -5.98 15.22
N THR A 248 -33.80 -5.44 15.51
CA THR A 248 -32.56 -6.20 15.48
C THR A 248 -32.06 -6.43 16.90
N MET A 249 -31.87 -7.70 17.26
CA MET A 249 -31.31 -8.13 18.54
C MET A 249 -29.87 -8.60 18.35
N LYS A 250 -29.02 -8.32 19.33
CA LYS A 250 -27.59 -8.66 19.28
C LYS A 250 -27.28 -9.84 20.20
N LEU A 251 -26.69 -10.90 19.64
CA LEU A 251 -26.12 -12.01 20.40
C LEU A 251 -24.60 -11.89 20.41
N SER A 252 -24.08 -11.44 21.56
CA SER A 252 -22.66 -11.17 21.73
C SER A 252 -21.80 -12.43 21.56
N GLY A 253 -20.71 -12.33 20.81
CA GLY A 253 -19.75 -13.43 20.63
C GLY A 253 -20.26 -14.60 19.76
N LYS A 254 -21.40 -14.45 19.07
CA LYS A 254 -21.95 -15.45 18.15
C LYS A 254 -21.72 -15.13 16.66
N GLY A 255 -20.88 -14.13 16.37
CA GLY A 255 -20.48 -13.75 15.02
C GLY A 255 -19.26 -14.53 14.51
N VAL A 256 -18.51 -13.93 13.59
CA VAL A 256 -17.30 -14.50 13.01
C VAL A 256 -16.17 -14.49 14.04
N GLU A 257 -15.60 -15.65 14.31
CA GLU A 257 -14.40 -15.78 15.13
C GLU A 257 -13.15 -15.42 14.33
N THR A 258 -12.37 -14.47 14.86
CA THR A 258 -11.05 -14.12 14.33
C THR A 258 -9.97 -14.50 15.34
N ALA A 259 -8.70 -14.47 14.94
CA ALA A 259 -7.58 -14.84 15.82
C ALA A 259 -7.49 -14.05 17.15
N LYS A 260 -8.16 -12.89 17.26
CA LYS A 260 -8.09 -12.03 18.46
C LYS A 260 -9.43 -11.87 19.19
N THR A 261 -10.54 -11.92 18.46
CA THR A 261 -11.87 -11.58 18.98
C THR A 261 -12.96 -12.29 18.18
N ALA A 262 -14.10 -12.57 18.82
CA ALA A 262 -15.34 -12.95 18.14
C ALA A 262 -16.18 -11.70 17.84
N GLY A 263 -16.90 -11.70 16.72
CA GLY A 263 -17.96 -10.71 16.45
C GLY A 263 -19.31 -11.13 17.03
N ASP A 264 -20.35 -10.40 16.65
CA ASP A 264 -21.71 -10.63 17.16
C ASP A 264 -22.64 -11.19 16.07
N LEU A 265 -23.71 -11.88 16.47
CA LEU A 265 -24.80 -12.26 15.57
C LEU A 265 -25.94 -11.25 15.74
N LEU A 266 -26.24 -10.55 14.65
CA LEU A 266 -27.34 -9.60 14.54
C LEU A 266 -28.56 -10.34 13.99
N VAL A 267 -29.57 -10.47 14.83
CA VAL A 267 -30.81 -11.18 14.53
C VAL A 267 -31.89 -10.15 14.21
N THR A 268 -32.34 -10.09 12.97
CA THR A 268 -33.43 -9.21 12.56
C THR A 268 -34.74 -9.99 12.56
N MET A 269 -35.72 -9.50 13.32
CA MET A 269 -37.04 -10.14 13.45
C MET A 269 -37.90 -9.79 12.25
N ARG A 270 -38.27 -10.80 11.46
CA ARG A 270 -39.22 -10.64 10.35
C ARG A 270 -40.57 -11.20 10.81
N VAL A 271 -41.52 -10.32 11.10
CA VAL A 271 -42.87 -10.76 11.48
C VAL A 271 -43.56 -11.34 10.26
N VAL A 272 -44.01 -12.60 10.36
CA VAL A 272 -44.76 -13.28 9.32
C VAL A 272 -46.18 -13.53 9.84
N VAL A 273 -47.16 -13.22 9.00
CA VAL A 273 -48.57 -13.53 9.26
C VAL A 273 -48.91 -14.79 8.45
N PRO A 274 -49.45 -15.84 9.08
CA PRO A 274 -49.83 -17.08 8.40
C PRO A 274 -51.00 -16.90 7.44
#